data_AF-A0AAW6RK95-F1
#
_entry.id   AF-A0AAW6RK95-F1
#
_cell.length_a   1.000
_cell.length_b   1.000
_cell.length_c   1.000
_cell.angle_alpha   90.00
_cell.angle_beta   90.00
_cell.angle_gamma   90.00
#
_symmetry.space_group_name_H-M   'P 1'
#
loop_
_entity.id
_entity.type
_entity.pdbx_description
1 polymer ?
#
loop_
_entity_poly.entity_id
_entity_poly.type
_entity_poly.pdbx_seq_one_letter_code
_entity_poly.pdbx_strand_id
1 'polypeptide(L)'
;MNCQQYTTLLASGQLGPRAPWPLRARAACHTLICAHCRRFARNDAALTALLQGWRESLQAPGASPPPDGPKASETGADSAG
;
A
#
# COMPACT_ATOMS: atom_id res chain seq x y z
N MET A 1 -0.68 18.38 -11.99
CA MET A 1 -0.07 17.93 -10.73
C MET A 1 1.17 17.17 -11.12
N ASN A 2 2.23 17.28 -10.33
CA ASN A 2 3.45 16.50 -10.55
C ASN A 2 3.36 15.12 -9.85
N CYS A 3 4.29 14.21 -10.17
CA CYS A 3 4.28 12.85 -9.62
C CYS A 3 4.38 12.84 -8.08
N GLN A 4 5.21 13.69 -7.49
CA GLN A 4 5.40 13.77 -6.04
C GLN A 4 4.09 14.14 -5.31
N GLN A 5 3.40 15.17 -5.80
CA GLN A 5 2.10 15.58 -5.26
C GLN A 5 1.09 14.44 -5.37
N TYR A 6 1.06 13.73 -6.50
CA TYR A 6 0.15 12.60 -6.69
C TYR A 6 0.41 11.48 -5.69
N THR A 7 1.67 11.01 -5.58
CA THR A 7 2.00 9.87 -4.72
C THR A 7 1.76 10.19 -3.25
N THR A 8 2.11 11.40 -2.80
CA THR A 8 1.80 11.85 -1.43
C THR A 8 0.29 11.89 -1.17
N LEU A 9 -0.50 12.48 -2.06
CA LEU A 9 -1.95 12.59 -1.88
C LEU A 9 -2.65 11.23 -1.92
N LEU A 10 -2.19 10.32 -2.77
CA LEU A 10 -2.74 8.97 -2.86
C LEU A 10 -2.42 8.15 -1.60
N ALA A 11 -1.14 8.04 -1.24
CA ALA A 11 -0.69 7.22 -0.12
C ALA A 11 -1.21 7.71 1.24
N SER A 12 -1.46 9.02 1.38
CA SER A 12 -2.08 9.61 2.58
C SER A 12 -3.59 9.45 2.64
N GLY A 13 -4.23 8.88 1.62
CA GLY A 13 -5.69 8.74 1.53
C GLY A 13 -6.44 10.06 1.25
N GLN A 14 -5.72 11.15 0.97
CA GLN A 14 -6.30 12.47 0.71
C GLN A 14 -7.01 12.60 -0.64
N LEU A 15 -6.95 11.59 -1.51
CA LEU A 15 -7.72 11.50 -2.76
C LEU A 15 -9.06 10.76 -2.62
N GLY A 16 -9.48 10.43 -1.40
CA GLY A 16 -10.73 9.70 -1.13
C GLY A 16 -12.02 10.47 -1.47
N PRO A 17 -13.20 9.92 -1.13
CA PRO A 17 -14.50 10.50 -1.48
C PRO A 17 -14.73 11.94 -0.98
N ARG A 18 -14.06 12.32 0.11
CA ARG A 18 -14.14 13.67 0.72
C ARG A 18 -13.24 14.71 0.02
N ALA A 19 -12.38 14.30 -0.90
CA ALA A 19 -11.51 15.23 -1.62
C ALA A 19 -12.33 16.09 -2.61
N PRO A 20 -11.99 17.38 -2.78
CA PRO A 20 -12.66 18.24 -3.76
C PRO A 20 -12.64 17.64 -5.16
N TRP A 21 -13.76 17.73 -5.88
CA TRP A 21 -13.89 17.16 -7.22
C TRP A 21 -12.76 17.58 -8.19
N PRO A 22 -12.33 18.86 -8.27
CA PRO A 22 -11.25 19.26 -9.17
C PRO A 22 -9.93 18.56 -8.87
N LEU A 23 -9.64 18.30 -7.59
CA LEU A 23 -8.44 17.57 -7.18
C LEU A 23 -8.50 16.11 -7.63
N ARG A 24 -9.66 15.46 -7.43
CA ARG A 24 -9.89 14.08 -7.86
C ARG A 24 -9.80 13.93 -9.38
N ALA A 25 -10.39 14.88 -10.14
CA ALA A 25 -10.31 14.89 -11.60
C ALA A 25 -8.85 15.04 -12.07
N ARG A 26 -8.10 15.98 -11.48
CA ARG A 26 -6.68 16.18 -11.80
C ARG A 26 -5.84 14.93 -11.49
N ALA A 27 -6.14 14.24 -10.38
CA ALA A 27 -5.55 12.96 -10.03
C ALA A 27 -5.82 11.90 -11.09
N ALA A 28 -7.08 11.69 -11.46
CA ALA A 28 -7.47 10.73 -12.49
C ALA A 28 -6.77 11.00 -13.83
N CYS A 29 -6.76 12.25 -14.30
CA CYS A 29 -6.06 12.63 -15.54
C CYS A 29 -4.57 12.28 -15.48
N HIS A 30 -3.91 12.53 -14.35
CA HIS A 30 -2.49 12.22 -14.21
C HIS A 30 -2.22 10.71 -14.23
N THR A 31 -3.04 9.91 -13.55
CA THR A 31 -2.96 8.44 -13.57
C THR A 31 -3.16 7.89 -14.98
N LEU A 32 -4.00 8.53 -15.81
CA LEU A 32 -4.23 8.16 -17.20
C LEU A 32 -2.99 8.40 -18.09
N ILE A 33 -2.27 9.51 -17.90
CA ILE A 33 -1.14 9.86 -18.77
C ILE A 33 0.21 9.36 -18.26
N CYS A 34 0.38 9.11 -16.96
CA CYS A 34 1.67 8.76 -16.37
C CYS A 34 1.74 7.26 -16.04
N ALA A 35 2.56 6.51 -16.77
CA ALA A 35 2.74 5.07 -16.54
C ALA A 35 3.29 4.74 -15.14
N HIS A 36 4.19 5.58 -14.61
CA HIS A 36 4.75 5.42 -13.26
C HIS A 36 3.66 5.53 -12.19
N CYS A 37 2.88 6.62 -12.20
CA CYS A 37 1.81 6.84 -11.24
C CYS A 37 0.66 5.83 -11.38
N ARG A 38 0.43 5.30 -12.59
CA ARG A 38 -0.50 4.18 -12.82
C ARG A 38 -0.04 2.88 -12.15
N ARG A 39 1.26 2.57 -12.21
CA ARG A 39 1.83 1.42 -11.49
C ARG A 39 1.78 1.65 -9.99
N PHE A 40 2.16 2.84 -9.52
CA PHE A 40 2.08 3.23 -8.12
C PHE A 40 0.67 3.02 -7.56
N ALA A 41 -0.36 3.52 -8.25
CA ALA A 41 -1.75 3.40 -7.81
C ALA A 41 -2.23 1.95 -7.69
N ARG A 42 -1.83 1.08 -8.61
CA ARG A 42 -2.14 -0.36 -8.53
C ARG A 42 -1.48 -1.01 -7.32
N ASN A 43 -0.21 -0.66 -7.05
CA ASN A 43 0.52 -1.21 -5.91
C ASN A 43 -0.06 -0.71 -4.58
N ASP A 44 -0.37 0.58 -4.48
CA ASP A 44 -0.99 1.19 -3.31
C ASP A 44 -2.34 0.53 -2.97
N ALA A 45 -3.17 0.28 -3.99
CA ALA A 45 -4.43 -0.45 -3.81
C ALA A 45 -4.21 -1.91 -3.34
N ALA A 46 -3.23 -2.61 -3.92
CA ALA A 46 -2.91 -3.98 -3.51
C ALA A 46 -2.41 -4.06 -2.06
N LEU A 47 -1.52 -3.17 -1.66
CA LEU A 47 -1.02 -3.08 -0.28
C LEU A 47 -2.15 -2.72 0.70
N THR A 48 -3.01 -1.78 0.33
CA THR A 48 -4.17 -1.42 1.14
C THR A 48 -5.10 -2.61 1.36
N ALA A 49 -5.37 -3.40 0.31
CA ALA A 49 -6.20 -4.61 0.42
C ALA A 49 -5.56 -5.67 1.33
N LEU A 50 -4.25 -5.91 1.22
CA LEU A 50 -3.52 -6.85 2.08
C LEU A 50 -3.59 -6.44 3.55
N LEU A 51 -3.33 -5.16 3.83
CA LEU A 51 -3.38 -4.62 5.20
C LEU A 51 -4.80 -4.65 5.78
N GLN A 52 -5.80 -4.41 4.94
CA GLN A 52 -7.21 -4.50 5.34
C GLN A 52 -7.58 -5.95 5.70
N GLY A 53 -7.22 -6.93 4.86
CA GLY A 53 -7.47 -8.35 5.15
C GLY A 53 -6.74 -8.82 6.41
N TRP A 54 -5.51 -8.34 6.64
CA TRP A 54 -4.79 -8.62 7.88
C TRP A 54 -5.46 -8.00 9.11
N ARG A 55 -5.99 -6.78 8.99
CA ARG A 55 -6.74 -6.14 10.08
C ARG A 55 -8.03 -6.90 10.40
N GLU A 56 -8.73 -7.37 9.38
CA GLU A 56 -9.95 -8.16 9.54
C GLU A 56 -9.66 -9.50 10.22
N SER A 57 -8.55 -10.17 9.89
CA SER A 57 -8.19 -11.43 10.54
C SER A 57 -7.90 -11.27 12.04
N LEU A 58 -7.32 -10.14 12.46
CA LEU A 58 -7.10 -9.82 13.87
C LEU A 58 -8.39 -9.51 14.64
N GLN A 59 -9.43 -9.03 13.95
CA GLN A 59 -10.70 -8.65 14.55
C GLN A 59 -11.72 -9.81 14.57
N ALA A 60 -11.41 -10.94 13.95
CA ALA A 60 -12.28 -12.10 13.92
C ALA A 60 -12.42 -12.74 15.32
N PRO A 61 -13.65 -12.94 15.83
CA PRO A 61 -13.86 -13.63 17.10
C PRO A 61 -13.27 -15.05 17.06
N GLY A 62 -12.35 -15.35 17.98
CA GLY A 62 -11.66 -16.65 18.03
C GLY A 62 -10.37 -16.74 17.20
N ALA A 63 -9.87 -15.62 16.66
CA ALA A 63 -8.55 -15.59 16.02
C ALA A 63 -7.45 -15.92 17.03
N SER A 64 -6.80 -17.07 16.86
CA SER A 64 -5.48 -17.33 17.45
C SER A 64 -4.48 -16.31 16.91
N PRO A 65 -3.49 -15.87 17.72
CA PRO A 65 -2.49 -14.91 17.25
C PRO A 65 -1.86 -15.39 15.94
N PRO A 66 -1.61 -14.48 14.98
CA PRO A 66 -1.04 -14.86 13.69
C PRO A 66 0.28 -15.61 13.93
N PRO A 67 0.57 -16.67 13.16
CA PRO A 67 1.86 -17.35 13.24
C PRO A 67 2.95 -16.31 13.03
N ASP A 68 4.04 -16.42 13.82
CA ASP A 68 5.19 -15.53 13.77
C ASP A 68 5.49 -15.14 12.32
N GLY A 69 5.53 -13.82 12.07
CA GLY A 69 5.85 -13.27 10.76
C GLY A 69 7.14 -13.87 10.19
N PRO A 70 7.40 -13.73 8.88
CA PRO A 70 8.46 -14.45 8.20
C PRO A 70 9.76 -14.35 9.00
N LYS A 71 10.17 -15.47 9.61
CA LYS A 71 11.46 -15.54 10.28
C LYS A 71 12.48 -15.22 9.21
N ALA A 72 13.12 -14.05 9.35
CA ALA A 72 14.26 -13.73 8.53
C ALA A 72 15.22 -14.91 8.69
N SER A 73 15.33 -15.72 7.63
CA SER A 73 16.19 -16.87 7.63
C SER A 73 17.60 -16.36 7.92
N GLU A 74 18.09 -16.63 9.12
CA GLU A 74 19.49 -16.43 9.48
C GLU A 74 20.30 -17.45 8.68
N THR A 75 20.54 -17.14 7.41
CA THR A 75 21.47 -17.90 6.58
C THR A 75 22.86 -17.35 6.84
N GLY A 76 23.60 -18.06 7.68
CA GLY A 76 25.00 -18.39 7.43
C GLY A 76 26.05 -17.52 8.10
N ALA A 77 26.72 -18.11 9.10
CA ALA A 77 28.17 -18.00 9.26
C ALA A 77 28.68 -19.20 10.08
N ASP A 78 28.58 -20.39 9.51
CA ASP A 78 29.50 -21.48 9.84
C ASP A 78 30.73 -21.38 8.93
N SER A 79 31.91 -21.70 9.49
CA SER A 79 33.29 -21.74 8.92
C SER A 79 34.12 -20.50 9.28
N ALA A 80 35.33 -20.58 9.84
CA ALA A 80 36.33 -21.64 9.99
C ALA A 80 37.04 -21.45 11.35
N GLY A 81 37.53 -22.48 12.05
CA GLY A 81 38.56 -23.41 11.60
C GLY A 81 39.87 -23.01 12.27
#